data_AF-A0A1A8BBT1-F1
#
_entry.id   AF-A0A1A8BBT1-F1
#
_cell.length_a   1.000
_cell.length_b   1.000
_cell.length_c   1.000
_cell.angle_alpha   90.00
_cell.angle_beta   90.00
_cell.angle_gamma   90.00
#
_symmetry.space_group_name_H-M   'P 1'
#
loop_
_entity.id
_entity.type
_entity.pdbx_description
1 polymer ?
#
loop_
_entity_poly.entity_id
_entity_poly.type
_entity_poly.pdbx_seq_one_letter_code
_entity_poly.pdbx_strand_id
1 'polypeptide(L)'
;EEEEEEEDSPSLSPSSSHSCSRAEHSAPPSDSSAPGGLPLGGASFLSATPAQWSVDEVCKFISSLQGCEELAAHFLSQEIDGQALLLLREEHLISTMNIKLGPALKICASINSLRE
;
A
#
# COMPACT_ATOMS: atom_id res chain seq x y z
N GLU A 1 -68.97 2.47 5.70
CA GLU A 1 -68.05 1.33 5.91
C GLU A 1 -66.74 1.95 6.38
N GLU A 2 -66.16 1.69 7.54
CA GLU A 2 -66.49 1.03 8.79
C GLU A 2 -65.39 1.51 9.77
N GLU A 3 -65.59 1.30 11.06
CA GLU A 3 -64.98 2.01 12.18
C GLU A 3 -63.50 1.69 12.48
N GLU A 4 -62.97 2.48 13.41
CA GLU A 4 -61.63 2.54 14.03
C GLU A 4 -61.11 1.20 14.58
N GLU A 5 -59.79 1.08 14.81
CA GLU A 5 -59.20 0.90 16.15
C GLU A 5 -57.65 0.88 16.09
N GLU A 6 -57.07 1.52 17.10
CA GLU A 6 -55.65 1.69 17.46
C GLU A 6 -55.11 0.44 18.21
N GLU A 7 -53.80 0.16 18.14
CA GLU A 7 -52.96 -0.37 19.24
C GLU A 7 -51.50 -0.45 18.74
N ASP A 8 -50.64 0.46 19.21
CA ASP A 8 -49.75 0.39 20.38
C ASP A 8 -48.46 -0.44 20.17
N SER A 9 -47.34 0.19 20.51
CA SER A 9 -45.94 -0.26 20.47
C SER A 9 -45.70 -1.28 21.63
N PRO A 10 -44.49 -1.68 22.09
CA PRO A 10 -43.12 -1.32 21.71
C PRO A 10 -42.08 -2.49 21.74
N SER A 11 -40.82 -2.11 21.51
CA SER A 11 -39.57 -2.82 21.79
C SER A 11 -39.34 -3.21 23.26
N LEU A 12 -38.53 -4.27 23.47
CA LEU A 12 -37.45 -4.49 24.49
C LEU A 12 -37.54 -5.79 25.36
N SER A 13 -36.57 -6.70 25.10
CA SER A 13 -35.72 -7.55 25.99
C SER A 13 -36.34 -8.51 27.05
N PRO A 14 -35.66 -9.63 27.44
CA PRO A 14 -34.58 -9.53 28.44
C PRO A 14 -33.39 -10.51 28.29
N SER A 15 -32.28 -10.10 28.92
CA SER A 15 -31.03 -10.81 29.16
C SER A 15 -31.16 -12.13 29.93
N SER A 16 -30.24 -13.07 29.67
CA SER A 16 -29.80 -14.05 30.66
C SER A 16 -28.26 -14.06 30.74
N SER A 17 -27.74 -13.56 31.86
CA SER A 17 -26.44 -13.95 32.42
C SER A 17 -26.53 -15.44 32.84
N HIS A 18 -25.50 -16.26 33.10
CA HIS A 18 -24.19 -16.08 33.73
C HIS A 18 -23.38 -17.39 33.51
N SER A 19 -22.08 -17.30 33.26
CA SER A 19 -21.05 -18.02 34.04
C SER A 19 -19.64 -17.78 33.47
N CYS A 20 -18.77 -17.36 34.36
CA CYS A 20 -17.36 -17.09 34.17
C CYS A 20 -16.54 -18.38 34.03
N SER A 21 -15.59 -18.39 33.11
CA SER A 21 -14.45 -19.30 33.12
C SER A 21 -13.25 -18.55 32.54
N ARG A 22 -12.44 -18.00 33.45
CA ARG A 22 -11.09 -17.51 33.20
C ARG A 22 -10.25 -18.69 32.75
N ALA A 23 -9.83 -18.70 31.48
CA ALA A 23 -8.74 -19.53 31.03
C ALA A 23 -7.55 -18.60 30.76
N GLU A 24 -6.67 -18.49 31.76
CA GLU A 24 -5.32 -18.05 31.51
C GLU A 24 -4.49 -19.19 30.89
N HIS A 25 -3.44 -18.79 30.18
CA HIS A 25 -2.30 -19.58 29.71
C HIS A 25 -2.58 -20.53 28.54
N SER A 26 -2.27 -20.08 27.33
CA SER A 26 -0.92 -20.34 26.78
C SER A 26 -0.74 -19.58 25.48
N ALA A 27 0.08 -18.53 25.54
CA ALA A 27 0.71 -17.95 24.36
C ALA A 27 1.66 -18.99 23.74
N PRO A 28 1.64 -19.22 22.43
CA PRO A 28 2.80 -19.79 21.76
C PRO A 28 3.89 -18.70 21.67
N PRO A 29 5.14 -18.96 22.10
CA PRO A 29 6.25 -18.10 21.73
C PRO A 29 6.58 -18.38 20.27
N SER A 30 6.02 -17.59 19.36
CA SER A 30 6.60 -17.46 18.03
C SER A 30 7.62 -16.33 18.09
N ASP A 31 8.75 -16.65 18.72
CA ASP A 31 9.99 -15.96 18.45
C ASP A 31 10.45 -16.41 17.06
N SER A 32 10.10 -15.61 16.06
CA SER A 32 10.83 -15.61 14.81
C SER A 32 10.67 -14.23 14.23
N SER A 33 11.59 -13.38 14.66
CA SER A 33 12.19 -12.32 13.86
C SER A 33 11.37 -11.97 12.63
N ALA A 34 10.55 -10.91 12.71
CA ALA A 34 10.20 -10.21 11.50
C ALA A 34 11.52 -9.85 10.81
N PRO A 35 11.84 -10.37 9.60
CA PRO A 35 12.75 -9.63 8.76
C PRO A 35 11.92 -8.37 8.42
N GLY A 36 12.24 -7.20 8.95
CA GLY A 36 13.56 -6.64 8.83
C GLY A 36 13.71 -6.25 7.36
N GLY A 37 13.32 -5.01 7.07
CA GLY A 37 13.49 -4.40 5.76
C GLY A 37 12.44 -4.84 4.74
N LEU A 38 11.69 -3.87 4.23
CA LEU A 38 11.30 -3.92 2.82
C LEU A 38 12.55 -4.33 2.04
N PRO A 39 12.51 -5.31 1.11
CA PRO A 39 13.60 -5.49 0.17
C PRO A 39 13.61 -4.23 -0.71
N LEU A 40 14.27 -3.18 -0.24
CA LEU A 40 14.59 -1.94 -0.94
C LEU A 40 15.60 -2.19 -2.08
N GLY A 41 15.70 -3.44 -2.55
CA GLY A 41 16.62 -3.92 -3.59
C GLY A 41 15.93 -4.09 -4.94
N GLY A 42 14.83 -3.35 -5.20
CA GLY A 42 14.17 -3.35 -6.51
C GLY A 42 15.10 -2.92 -7.66
N ALA A 43 16.24 -2.33 -7.36
CA ALA A 43 17.23 -1.94 -8.36
C ALA A 43 18.38 -2.93 -8.54
N SER A 44 18.60 -3.85 -7.58
CA SER A 44 19.80 -4.70 -7.55
C SER A 44 19.87 -5.72 -8.70
N PHE A 45 18.80 -5.88 -9.48
CA PHE A 45 18.78 -6.74 -10.66
C PHE A 45 19.27 -6.04 -11.93
N LEU A 46 19.42 -4.70 -11.92
CA LEU A 46 19.88 -3.91 -13.05
C LEU A 46 21.39 -3.67 -12.93
N SER A 47 22.14 -4.03 -13.98
CA SER A 47 23.60 -3.90 -14.01
C SER A 47 24.09 -2.46 -14.30
N ALA A 48 23.20 -1.59 -14.80
CA ALA A 48 23.52 -0.23 -15.18
C ALA A 48 23.25 0.75 -14.02
N THR A 49 23.98 1.86 -13.98
CA THR A 49 23.70 2.94 -13.03
C THR A 49 22.29 3.50 -13.26
N PRO A 50 21.53 3.92 -12.23
CA PRO A 50 20.16 4.41 -12.38
C PRO A 50 20.03 5.55 -13.39
N ALA A 51 21.05 6.41 -13.46
CA ALA A 51 21.17 7.51 -14.41
C ALA A 51 21.21 7.06 -15.89
N GLN A 52 21.51 5.79 -16.17
CA GLN A 52 21.62 5.21 -17.52
C GLN A 52 20.46 4.29 -17.87
N TRP A 53 19.46 4.13 -17.00
CA TRP A 53 18.33 3.27 -17.27
C TRP A 53 17.50 3.80 -18.45
N SER A 54 17.17 2.88 -19.34
CA SER A 54 16.12 3.06 -20.34
C SER A 54 14.74 3.14 -19.69
N VAL A 55 13.74 3.59 -20.46
CA VAL A 55 12.34 3.60 -20.03
C VAL A 55 11.89 2.20 -19.59
N ASP A 56 12.29 1.15 -20.31
CA ASP A 56 11.96 -0.24 -19.95
C ASP A 56 12.56 -0.66 -18.60
N GLU A 57 13.78 -0.23 -18.30
CA GLU A 57 14.44 -0.52 -17.02
C GLU A 57 13.76 0.24 -15.87
N VAL A 58 13.35 1.50 -16.10
CA VAL A 58 12.54 2.27 -15.15
C VAL A 58 11.21 1.56 -14.89
N CYS A 59 10.51 1.10 -15.93
CA CYS A 59 9.26 0.38 -15.78
C CYS A 59 9.45 -0.92 -14.97
N LYS A 60 10.50 -1.69 -15.23
CA LYS A 60 10.81 -2.90 -14.44
C LYS A 60 11.10 -2.56 -12.97
N PHE A 61 11.84 -1.47 -12.72
CA PHE A 61 12.09 -1.00 -11.36
C PHE A 61 10.78 -0.64 -10.65
N ILE A 62 9.91 0.17 -11.25
CA ILE A 62 8.63 0.56 -10.64
C ILE A 62 7.74 -0.67 -10.41
N SER A 63 7.65 -1.59 -11.39
CA SER A 63 6.87 -2.81 -11.24
C SER A 63 7.41 -3.77 -10.18
N SER A 64 8.69 -3.66 -9.81
CA SER A 64 9.28 -4.46 -8.73
C SER A 64 8.91 -3.97 -7.33
N LEU A 65 8.39 -2.74 -7.20
CA LEU A 65 7.99 -2.17 -5.93
C LEU A 65 6.63 -2.71 -5.49
N GLN A 66 6.57 -3.27 -4.29
CA GLN A 66 5.36 -3.92 -3.76
C GLN A 66 4.14 -2.99 -3.75
N GLY A 67 3.10 -3.37 -4.49
CA GLY A 67 1.86 -2.63 -4.63
C GLY A 67 1.95 -1.44 -5.61
N CYS A 68 2.97 -1.42 -6.47
CA CYS A 68 3.16 -0.43 -7.54
C CYS A 68 3.27 -1.10 -8.93
N GLU A 69 2.95 -2.39 -9.04
CA GLU A 69 3.11 -3.21 -10.24
C GLU A 69 2.44 -2.58 -11.46
N GLU A 70 1.20 -2.10 -11.25
CA GLU A 70 0.35 -1.45 -12.26
C GLU A 70 0.81 -0.03 -12.62
N LEU A 71 1.66 0.59 -11.79
CA LEU A 71 2.07 1.98 -11.99
C LEU A 71 3.12 2.15 -13.08
N ALA A 72 3.82 1.09 -13.48
CA ALA A 72 4.83 1.16 -14.53
C ALA A 72 4.27 1.65 -15.87
N ALA A 73 2.98 1.41 -16.16
CA ALA A 73 2.34 1.92 -17.37
C ALA A 73 2.31 3.46 -17.41
N HIS A 74 2.18 4.12 -16.26
CA HIS A 74 2.26 5.59 -16.19
C HIS A 74 3.66 6.08 -16.58
N PHE A 75 4.70 5.43 -16.06
CA PHE A 75 6.10 5.78 -16.37
C PHE A 75 6.42 5.52 -17.84
N LEU A 76 5.92 4.44 -18.42
CA LEU A 76 6.05 4.14 -19.84
C LEU A 76 5.37 5.22 -20.70
N SER A 77 4.13 5.58 -20.37
CA SER A 77 3.34 6.56 -21.14
C SER A 77 3.92 7.97 -21.12
N GLN A 78 4.66 8.32 -20.06
CA GLN A 78 5.34 9.60 -19.90
C GLN A 78 6.80 9.55 -20.38
N GLU A 79 7.23 8.41 -20.93
CA GLU A 79 8.59 8.18 -21.44
C GLU A 79 9.68 8.50 -20.39
N ILE A 80 9.45 8.09 -19.14
CA ILE A 80 10.38 8.34 -18.03
C ILE A 80 11.58 7.40 -18.14
N ASP A 81 12.73 7.95 -18.50
CA ASP A 81 14.03 7.30 -18.44
C ASP A 81 14.72 7.49 -17.08
N GLY A 82 15.92 6.93 -16.92
CA GLY A 82 16.69 6.99 -15.68
C GLY A 82 17.05 8.42 -15.24
N GLN A 83 17.34 9.31 -16.19
CA GLN A 83 17.63 10.72 -15.87
C GLN A 83 16.37 11.41 -15.34
N ALA A 84 15.25 11.27 -16.05
CA ALA A 84 13.98 11.84 -15.66
C ALA A 84 13.50 11.29 -14.31
N LEU A 85 13.65 9.98 -14.07
CA LEU A 85 13.30 9.32 -12.82
C LEU A 85 13.98 10.00 -11.61
N LEU A 86 15.28 10.30 -11.71
CA LEU A 86 16.05 10.92 -10.64
C LEU A 86 15.70 12.39 -10.39
N LEU A 87 14.93 13.02 -11.28
CA LEU A 87 14.41 14.38 -11.16
C LEU A 87 12.96 14.43 -10.68
N LEU A 88 12.28 13.28 -10.58
CA LEU A 88 10.90 13.23 -10.11
C LEU A 88 10.79 13.67 -8.65
N ARG A 89 9.76 14.47 -8.38
CA ARG A 89 9.35 14.91 -7.05
C ARG A 89 7.96 14.38 -6.77
N GLU A 90 7.59 14.33 -5.49
CA GLU A 90 6.27 13.84 -5.05
C GLU A 90 5.13 14.54 -5.79
N GLU A 91 5.23 15.86 -6.01
CA GLU A 91 4.22 16.63 -6.73
C GLU A 91 3.99 16.14 -8.17
N HIS A 92 5.02 15.66 -8.86
CA HIS A 92 4.89 15.16 -10.23
C HIS A 92 4.08 13.86 -10.24
N LEU A 93 4.33 12.98 -9.27
CA LEU A 93 3.61 11.71 -9.14
C LEU A 93 2.13 11.94 -8.83
N ILE A 94 1.84 12.82 -7.85
CA ILE A 94 0.47 13.05 -7.39
C ILE A 94 -0.32 13.90 -8.38
N SER A 95 0.24 15.03 -8.82
CA SER A 95 -0.51 16.02 -9.60
C SER A 95 -0.47 15.74 -11.11
N THR A 96 0.65 15.23 -11.65
CA THR A 96 0.80 15.04 -13.11
C THR A 96 0.44 13.62 -13.52
N MET A 97 0.91 12.62 -12.78
CA MET A 97 0.63 11.20 -13.06
C MET A 97 -0.61 10.68 -12.33
N ASN A 98 -1.26 11.51 -11.51
CA ASN A 98 -2.48 11.19 -10.79
C ASN A 98 -2.35 9.94 -9.88
N ILE A 99 -1.14 9.69 -9.38
CA ILE A 99 -0.81 8.58 -8.47
C ILE A 99 -1.22 8.98 -7.05
N LYS A 100 -1.88 8.06 -6.35
CA LYS A 100 -2.31 8.29 -4.96
C LYS A 100 -1.10 8.52 -4.04
N LEU A 101 -1.30 9.29 -2.97
CA LEU A 101 -0.26 9.65 -2.01
C LEU A 101 0.53 8.44 -1.47
N GLY A 102 -0.15 7.35 -1.08
CA GLY A 102 0.51 6.16 -0.53
C GLY A 102 1.57 5.56 -1.47
N PRO A 103 1.21 5.14 -2.69
CA PRO A 103 2.18 4.69 -3.69
C PRO A 103 3.22 5.74 -4.07
N ALA A 104 2.84 7.03 -4.18
CA ALA A 104 3.78 8.11 -4.48
C ALA A 104 4.91 8.19 -3.44
N LEU A 105 4.58 8.11 -2.14
CA LEU A 105 5.58 8.10 -1.06
C LEU A 105 6.54 6.90 -1.15
N LYS A 106 6.02 5.70 -1.49
CA LYS A 106 6.86 4.50 -1.68
C LYS A 106 7.84 4.68 -2.84
N ILE A 107 7.37 5.23 -3.96
CA ILE A 107 8.21 5.49 -5.13
C ILE A 107 9.28 6.53 -4.78
N CYS A 108 8.90 7.66 -4.15
CA CYS A 108 9.85 8.69 -3.73
C CYS A 108 10.94 8.14 -2.81
N ALA A 109 10.57 7.32 -1.81
CA ALA A 109 11.54 6.68 -0.93
C ALA A 109 12.51 5.78 -1.71
N SER A 110 11.99 4.99 -2.65
CA SER A 110 12.79 4.09 -3.47
C SER A 110 13.73 4.84 -4.41
N ILE A 111 13.28 5.95 -5.02
CA ILE A 111 14.12 6.83 -5.86
C ILE A 111 15.22 7.49 -5.05
N ASN A 112 14.94 7.95 -3.82
CA ASN A 112 15.96 8.55 -2.97
C ASN A 112 17.08 7.57 -2.64
N SER A 113 16.77 6.30 -2.39
CA SER A 113 17.77 5.25 -2.18
C SER A 113 18.61 4.92 -3.42
N LEU A 114 18.21 5.34 -4.63
CA LEU A 114 19.04 5.21 -5.85
C LEU A 114 20.11 6.30 -5.98
N ARG A 115 19.99 7.37 -5.18
CA ARG A 115 20.86 8.56 -5.25
C ARG A 115 21.99 8.53 -4.22
N GLU A 116 21.91 7.62 -3.28
CA GLU A 116 22.95 7.31 -2.28
C GLU A 116 24.01 6.39 -2.88
#